data_AF-A0A9E2M8A5-F1
#
_entry.id   AF-A0A9E2M8A5-F1
#
_cell.length_a   1.000
_cell.length_b   1.000
_cell.length_c   1.000
_cell.angle_alpha   90.00
_cell.angle_beta   90.00
_cell.angle_gamma   90.00
#
_symmetry.space_group_name_H-M   'P 1'
#
loop_
_entity.id
_entity.type
_entity.pdbx_description
1 polymer ?
#
loop_
_entity_poly.entity_id
_entity_poly.type
_entity_poly.pdbx_seq_one_letter_code
_entity_poly.pdbx_strand_id
1 'polypeptide(L)'
;MTDKPASPPAPPAFVPDWGDTPCPKPVLPAATPEQTAAMMDGVRMRENPAEWAFVRLSKLIEDFEKGLDKDDEVGARIVGLPGDGTMSIDDVGFWGPDFIMFLGRNADGKPVRLIQHYGQINVLLDARKRPEERPARRIGFQLSELVRKTSPG
;
A
#
# COMPACT_ATOMS: atom_id res chain seq x y z
N MET A 1 19.39 -23.40 -44.74
CA MET A 1 18.20 -22.66 -44.25
C MET A 1 17.94 -23.17 -42.85
N THR A 2 18.32 -22.43 -41.83
CA THR A 2 18.08 -22.78 -40.42
C THR A 2 16.76 -22.14 -39.99
N ASP A 3 15.76 -22.96 -39.71
CA ASP A 3 14.49 -22.51 -39.14
C ASP A 3 14.71 -22.03 -37.71
N LYS A 4 14.29 -20.79 -37.43
CA LYS A 4 14.34 -20.18 -36.10
C LYS A 4 13.12 -20.68 -35.32
N PRO A 5 13.27 -21.27 -34.12
CA PRO A 5 12.12 -21.73 -33.36
C PRO A 5 11.20 -20.55 -33.01
N ALA A 6 9.91 -20.71 -33.26
CA ALA A 6 8.89 -19.74 -32.90
C ALA A 6 8.88 -19.53 -31.37
N SER A 7 8.91 -18.26 -30.94
CA SER A 7 8.75 -17.94 -29.52
C SER A 7 7.35 -18.35 -29.05
N PRO A 8 7.22 -18.88 -27.82
CA PRO A 8 5.92 -19.25 -27.27
C PRO A 8 5.02 -18.01 -27.19
N PRO A 9 3.70 -18.18 -27.39
CA PRO A 9 2.75 -17.08 -27.25
C PRO A 9 2.85 -16.48 -25.84
N ALA A 10 2.92 -15.15 -25.76
CA ALA A 10 2.88 -14.47 -24.48
C ALA A 10 1.55 -14.79 -23.78
N PRO A 11 1.56 -15.03 -22.45
CA PRO A 11 0.32 -15.25 -21.71
C PRO A 11 -0.62 -14.05 -21.92
N PRO A 12 -1.94 -14.27 -21.96
CA PRO A 12 -2.89 -13.18 -22.12
C PRO A 12 -2.67 -12.18 -20.99
N ALA A 13 -2.54 -10.90 -21.35
CA ALA A 13 -2.54 -9.83 -20.38
C ALA A 13 -3.90 -9.89 -19.65
N PHE A 14 -3.86 -10.12 -18.34
CA PHE A 14 -5.02 -9.90 -17.50
C PHE A 14 -5.30 -8.39 -17.52
N VAL A 15 -6.29 -7.99 -18.33
CA VAL A 15 -6.78 -6.60 -18.42
C VAL A 15 -8.16 -6.60 -17.77
N PRO A 16 -8.25 -6.28 -16.49
CA PRO A 16 -9.51 -6.42 -15.81
C PRO A 16 -10.24 -5.08 -15.90
N ASP A 17 -11.50 -5.14 -16.30
CA ASP A 17 -12.39 -3.99 -16.35
C ASP A 17 -12.95 -3.74 -14.95
N TRP A 18 -12.15 -3.07 -14.12
CA TRP A 18 -12.42 -2.93 -12.69
C TRP A 18 -13.47 -1.86 -12.34
N GLY A 19 -14.07 -1.17 -13.31
CA GLY A 19 -15.10 -0.15 -13.08
C GLY A 19 -14.63 1.15 -12.39
N ASP A 20 -15.48 2.19 -12.45
CA ASP A 20 -15.09 3.59 -12.15
C ASP A 20 -15.93 4.30 -11.06
N THR A 21 -16.51 3.54 -10.12
CA THR A 21 -17.43 4.15 -9.15
C THR A 21 -16.68 5.06 -8.16
N PRO A 22 -17.23 6.21 -7.72
CA PRO A 22 -16.58 7.03 -6.69
C PRO A 22 -16.45 6.33 -5.34
N CYS A 23 -15.31 6.50 -4.65
CA CYS A 23 -15.12 5.99 -3.30
C CYS A 23 -15.99 6.72 -2.27
N PRO A 24 -16.54 6.00 -1.26
CA PRO A 24 -17.14 6.65 -0.11
C PRO A 24 -16.08 7.45 0.65
N LYS A 25 -16.51 8.59 1.22
CA LYS A 25 -15.61 9.48 1.96
C LYS A 25 -15.17 8.82 3.29
N PRO A 26 -13.89 8.96 3.68
CA PRO A 26 -13.46 8.54 4.99
C PRO A 26 -14.16 9.39 6.07
N VAL A 27 -14.54 8.74 7.17
CA VAL A 27 -15.14 9.43 8.33
C VAL A 27 -14.06 9.55 9.40
N LEU A 28 -13.34 10.67 9.38
CA LEU A 28 -12.32 11.02 10.37
C LEU A 28 -12.77 12.31 11.08
N PRO A 29 -13.23 12.24 12.35
CA PRO A 29 -13.77 13.42 13.06
C PRO A 29 -12.81 14.60 13.16
N ALA A 30 -11.50 14.34 13.15
CA ALA A 30 -10.46 15.36 13.22
C ALA A 30 -10.01 15.91 11.85
N ALA A 31 -10.47 15.32 10.74
CA ALA A 31 -10.06 15.75 9.41
C ALA A 31 -10.90 16.93 8.91
N THR A 32 -10.22 17.94 8.36
CA THR A 32 -10.88 19.05 7.66
C THR A 32 -11.48 18.59 6.32
N PRO A 33 -12.40 19.38 5.73
CA PRO A 33 -12.92 19.12 4.40
C PRO A 33 -11.81 19.06 3.33
N GLU A 34 -10.78 19.89 3.46
CA GLU A 34 -9.63 19.93 2.55
C GLU A 34 -8.78 18.66 2.66
N GLN A 35 -8.48 18.20 3.89
CA GLN A 35 -7.77 16.93 4.10
C GLN A 35 -8.58 15.75 3.57
N THR A 36 -9.90 15.75 3.81
CA THR A 36 -10.81 14.72 3.28
C THR A 36 -10.83 14.72 1.76
N ALA A 37 -10.86 15.91 1.13
CA ALA A 37 -10.80 16.04 -0.32
C ALA A 37 -9.45 15.55 -0.88
N ALA A 38 -8.33 15.91 -0.23
CA ALA A 38 -6.99 15.47 -0.63
C ALA A 38 -6.82 13.94 -0.53
N MET A 39 -7.39 13.29 0.49
CA MET A 39 -7.39 11.83 0.60
C MET A 39 -8.24 11.14 -0.47
N MET A 40 -9.24 11.83 -1.03
CA MET A 40 -10.14 11.32 -2.07
C MET A 40 -9.67 11.66 -3.49
N ASP A 41 -8.66 12.52 -3.64
CA ASP A 41 -8.10 12.86 -4.94
C ASP A 41 -7.50 11.63 -5.64
N GLY A 42 -7.96 11.39 -6.86
CA GLY A 42 -7.58 10.21 -7.66
C GLY A 42 -8.09 8.86 -7.14
N VAL A 43 -8.96 8.83 -6.11
CA VAL A 43 -9.50 7.57 -5.57
C VAL A 43 -10.77 7.15 -6.31
N ARG A 44 -10.80 5.89 -6.76
CA ARG A 44 -11.94 5.22 -7.40
C ARG A 44 -12.19 3.86 -6.75
N MET A 45 -13.46 3.48 -6.60
CA MET A 45 -13.88 2.12 -6.27
C MET A 45 -13.69 1.24 -7.48
N ARG A 46 -13.13 0.06 -7.24
CA ARG A 46 -12.92 -0.97 -8.24
C ARG A 46 -13.65 -2.24 -7.83
N GLU A 47 -14.05 -3.09 -8.78
CA GLU A 47 -14.52 -4.46 -8.56
C GLU A 47 -13.38 -5.41 -8.10
N ASN A 48 -12.41 -4.86 -7.36
CA ASN A 48 -11.25 -5.52 -6.79
C ASN A 48 -11.07 -5.02 -5.35
N PRO A 49 -11.59 -5.74 -4.35
CA PRO A 49 -11.53 -5.34 -2.95
C PRO A 49 -10.11 -5.11 -2.42
N ALA A 50 -9.14 -5.92 -2.83
CA ALA A 50 -7.75 -5.77 -2.43
C ALA A 50 -7.14 -4.48 -2.99
N GLU A 51 -7.37 -4.18 -4.26
CA GLU A 51 -6.89 -2.94 -4.87
C GLU A 51 -7.52 -1.71 -4.20
N TRP A 52 -8.82 -1.77 -3.91
CA TRP A 52 -9.50 -0.70 -3.18
C TRP A 52 -8.96 -0.50 -1.76
N ALA A 53 -8.68 -1.59 -1.03
CA ALA A 53 -8.02 -1.53 0.28
C ALA A 53 -6.62 -0.90 0.16
N PHE A 54 -5.85 -1.31 -0.85
CA PHE A 54 -4.50 -0.82 -1.12
C PHE A 54 -4.46 0.69 -1.41
N VAL A 55 -5.33 1.19 -2.29
CA VAL A 55 -5.38 2.63 -2.64
C VAL A 55 -5.65 3.49 -1.40
N ARG A 56 -6.64 3.10 -0.57
CA ARG A 56 -6.98 3.87 0.63
C ARG A 56 -5.92 3.77 1.71
N LEU A 57 -5.33 2.60 1.90
CA LEU A 57 -4.23 2.41 2.84
C LEU A 57 -3.04 3.30 2.46
N SER A 58 -2.69 3.34 1.17
CA SER A 58 -1.64 4.22 0.64
C SER A 58 -1.90 5.69 0.96
N LYS A 59 -3.14 6.16 0.77
CA LYS A 59 -3.55 7.54 1.08
C LYS A 59 -3.54 7.85 2.57
N LEU A 60 -3.94 6.91 3.42
CA LEU A 60 -3.86 7.05 4.88
C LEU A 60 -2.41 7.14 5.36
N ILE A 61 -1.51 6.35 4.78
CA ILE A 61 -0.08 6.39 5.11
C ILE A 61 0.53 7.72 4.65
N GLU A 62 0.22 8.17 3.42
CA GLU A 62 0.68 9.47 2.90
C GLU A 62 0.21 10.65 3.78
N ASP A 63 -1.06 10.65 4.18
CA ASP A 63 -1.62 11.69 5.05
C ASP A 63 -0.95 11.70 6.42
N PHE A 64 -0.73 10.53 7.03
CA PHE A 64 0.03 10.41 8.29
C PHE A 64 1.46 10.95 8.15
N GLU A 65 2.15 10.62 7.05
CA GLU A 65 3.52 11.06 6.79
C GLU A 65 3.66 12.58 6.62
N LYS A 66 2.62 13.29 6.16
CA LYS A 66 2.62 14.76 6.03
C LYS A 66 2.74 15.46 7.39
N GLY A 67 2.30 14.81 8.46
CA GLY A 67 2.39 15.33 9.83
C GLY A 67 3.72 15.02 10.54
N LEU A 68 4.64 14.28 9.91
CA LEU A 68 5.88 13.84 10.56
C LEU A 68 7.02 14.85 10.40
N ASP A 69 7.81 14.97 11.47
CA ASP A 69 9.08 15.71 11.43
C ASP A 69 10.07 15.08 10.44
N LYS A 70 11.03 15.88 9.97
CA LYS A 70 12.06 15.45 9.01
C LYS A 70 12.93 14.27 9.48
N ASP A 71 13.06 14.10 10.79
CA ASP A 71 13.86 13.04 11.42
C ASP A 71 13.01 11.87 11.91
N ASP A 72 11.70 11.95 11.76
CA ASP A 72 10.80 10.83 12.01
C ASP A 72 10.44 10.17 10.69
N GLU A 73 10.26 8.86 10.71
CA GLU A 73 9.69 8.05 9.63
C GLU A 73 8.46 7.31 10.16
N VAL A 74 7.57 6.92 9.24
CA VAL A 74 6.46 6.05 9.62
C VAL A 74 7.02 4.70 10.07
N GLY A 75 6.68 4.31 11.30
CA GLY A 75 6.61 2.93 11.70
C GLY A 75 5.22 2.44 11.34
N ALA A 76 5.12 1.29 10.68
CA ALA A 76 3.84 0.63 10.56
C ALA A 76 4.01 -0.80 11.05
N ARG A 77 3.10 -1.19 11.95
CA ARG A 77 3.08 -2.49 12.62
C ARG A 77 1.80 -3.21 12.25
N ILE A 78 1.93 -4.47 11.85
CA ILE A 78 0.77 -5.37 11.75
C ILE A 78 0.48 -5.93 13.14
N VAL A 79 -0.74 -5.69 13.63
CA VAL A 79 -1.19 -6.13 14.96
C VAL A 79 -2.00 -7.42 14.81
N GLY A 80 -1.78 -8.41 15.69
CA GLY A 80 -2.53 -9.67 15.68
C GLY A 80 -1.95 -10.76 14.77
N LEU A 81 -0.67 -10.67 14.42
CA LEU A 81 0.07 -11.81 13.87
C LEU A 81 0.10 -12.97 14.89
N PRO A 82 0.11 -14.23 14.45
CA PRO A 82 0.29 -15.36 15.37
C PRO A 82 1.55 -15.19 16.25
N GLY A 83 1.39 -15.33 17.57
CA GLY A 83 2.43 -15.11 18.56
C GLY A 83 2.61 -13.63 18.96
N ASP A 84 3.82 -13.26 19.37
CA ASP A 84 4.16 -11.88 19.77
C ASP A 84 4.67 -11.03 18.58
N GLY A 85 4.40 -11.52 17.35
CA GLY A 85 5.04 -11.04 16.14
C GLY A 85 4.68 -9.62 15.80
N THR A 86 5.65 -8.72 15.86
CA THR A 86 5.59 -7.39 15.23
C THR A 86 6.58 -7.39 14.06
N MET A 87 6.15 -6.93 12.89
CA MET A 87 7.05 -6.62 11.78
C MET A 87 6.97 -5.13 11.45
N SER A 88 8.10 -4.52 11.11
CA SER A 88 8.13 -3.17 10.54
C SER A 88 7.88 -3.24 9.05
N ILE A 89 6.93 -2.46 8.55
CA ILE A 89 6.62 -2.40 7.12
C ILE A 89 7.62 -1.48 6.41
N ASP A 90 8.29 -2.02 5.40
CA ASP A 90 9.12 -1.29 4.46
C ASP A 90 8.36 -0.96 3.16
N ASP A 91 7.37 -1.78 2.78
CA ASP A 91 6.56 -1.58 1.56
C ASP A 91 5.22 -2.35 1.64
N VAL A 92 4.25 -1.95 0.83
CA VAL A 92 2.92 -2.57 0.72
C VAL A 92 2.60 -2.87 -0.74
N GLY A 93 2.02 -4.05 -0.99
CA GLY A 93 1.50 -4.43 -2.30
C GLY A 93 0.12 -5.08 -2.19
N PHE A 94 -0.49 -5.37 -3.33
CA PHE A 94 -1.74 -6.11 -3.40
C PHE A 94 -1.72 -7.11 -4.55
N TRP A 95 -2.56 -8.13 -4.44
CA TRP A 95 -2.87 -9.05 -5.52
C TRP A 95 -4.36 -9.31 -5.51
N GLY A 96 -5.03 -8.88 -6.58
CA GLY A 96 -6.48 -8.98 -6.70
C GLY A 96 -6.97 -10.42 -6.83
N PRO A 97 -8.19 -10.72 -6.36
CA PRO A 97 -9.16 -9.76 -5.82
C PRO A 97 -9.01 -9.47 -4.32
N ASP A 98 -8.16 -10.20 -3.59
CA ASP A 98 -8.36 -10.38 -2.15
C ASP A 98 -7.12 -10.31 -1.27
N PHE A 99 -5.90 -10.25 -1.80
CA PHE A 99 -4.68 -10.24 -1.00
C PHE A 99 -4.00 -8.87 -0.91
N ILE A 100 -3.57 -8.51 0.31
CA ILE A 100 -2.58 -7.47 0.58
C ILE A 100 -1.29 -8.11 1.07
N MET A 101 -0.16 -7.57 0.62
CA MET A 101 1.17 -8.03 0.98
C MET A 101 1.89 -6.92 1.74
N PHE A 102 2.42 -7.24 2.91
CA PHE A 102 3.30 -6.36 3.67
C PHE A 102 4.72 -6.88 3.59
N LEU A 103 5.62 -6.06 3.07
CA LEU A 103 7.04 -6.37 2.99
C LEU A 103 7.75 -5.59 4.09
N GLY A 104 8.71 -6.22 4.74
CA GLY A 104 9.32 -5.61 5.90
C GLY A 104 10.43 -6.43 6.51
N ARG A 105 10.68 -6.18 7.80
CA ARG A 105 11.69 -6.90 8.59
C ARG A 105 11.12 -7.35 9.92
N ASN A 106 11.58 -8.50 10.40
CA ASN A 106 11.29 -8.99 11.74
C ASN A 106 12.21 -8.34 12.80
N ALA A 107 12.05 -8.72 14.07
CA ALA A 107 12.86 -8.20 15.18
C ALA A 107 14.39 -8.44 15.00
N ASP A 108 14.78 -9.51 14.30
CA ASP A 108 16.19 -9.82 13.98
C ASP A 108 16.72 -9.05 12.76
N GLY A 109 15.91 -8.17 12.17
CA GLY A 109 16.25 -7.42 10.96
C GLY A 109 16.19 -8.24 9.66
N LYS A 110 15.72 -9.49 9.71
CA LYS A 110 15.59 -10.35 8.52
C LYS A 110 14.38 -9.95 7.70
N PRO A 111 14.46 -9.98 6.36
CA PRO A 111 13.33 -9.67 5.49
C PRO A 111 12.19 -10.66 5.72
N VAL A 112 10.98 -10.13 5.81
CA VAL A 112 9.75 -10.92 5.93
C VAL A 112 8.69 -10.37 4.97
N ARG A 113 7.81 -11.27 4.56
CA ARG A 113 6.62 -10.94 3.78
C ARG A 113 5.41 -11.55 4.46
N LEU A 114 4.46 -10.71 4.84
CA LEU A 114 3.16 -11.15 5.30
C LEU A 114 2.15 -11.04 4.15
N ILE A 115 1.33 -12.07 3.97
CA ILE A 115 0.24 -12.10 3.00
C ILE A 115 -1.06 -12.19 3.80
N GLN A 116 -1.97 -11.23 3.65
CA GLN A 116 -3.26 -11.20 4.34
C GLN A 116 -4.41 -11.03 3.36
N HIS A 117 -5.54 -11.67 3.66
CA HIS A 117 -6.80 -11.33 3.01
C HIS A 117 -7.21 -9.89 3.39
N TYR A 118 -7.77 -9.13 2.45
CA TYR A 118 -8.07 -7.71 2.63
C TYR A 118 -9.00 -7.43 3.83
N GLY A 119 -9.92 -8.36 4.11
CA GLY A 119 -10.86 -8.28 5.23
C GLY A 119 -10.26 -8.60 6.61
N GLN A 120 -8.99 -9.00 6.68
CA GLN A 120 -8.30 -9.40 7.93
C GLN A 120 -7.18 -8.43 8.34
N ILE A 121 -7.09 -7.28 7.68
CA ILE A 121 -5.99 -6.35 7.88
C ILE A 121 -6.20 -5.55 9.17
N ASN A 122 -5.19 -5.58 10.04
CA ASN A 122 -5.05 -4.66 11.16
C ASN A 122 -3.68 -3.97 11.07
N VAL A 123 -3.67 -2.69 10.71
CA VAL A 123 -2.45 -1.87 10.59
C VAL A 123 -2.48 -0.79 11.65
N LEU A 124 -1.41 -0.69 12.43
CA LEU A 124 -1.12 0.45 13.30
C LEU A 124 -0.02 1.29 12.64
N LEU A 125 -0.28 2.58 12.43
CA LEU A 125 0.73 3.57 12.05
C LEU A 125 1.26 4.27 13.31
N ASP A 126 2.57 4.33 13.47
CA ASP A 126 3.26 5.06 14.52
C ASP A 126 4.42 5.89 13.96
N ALA A 127 4.89 6.86 14.72
CA ALA A 127 6.07 7.65 14.35
C ALA A 127 7.29 7.08 15.05
N ARG A 128 8.42 6.95 14.34
CA ARG A 128 9.70 6.54 14.93
C ARG A 128 10.84 7.35 14.37
N LYS A 129 11.92 7.50 15.14
CA LYS A 129 13.14 8.15 14.64
C LYS A 129 13.77 7.32 13.52
N ARG A 130 14.23 8.02 12.48
CA ARG A 130 15.01 7.38 11.41
C ARG A 130 16.37 6.90 11.94
N PRO A 131 16.96 5.86 11.34
CA PRO A 131 18.38 5.56 11.53
C PRO A 131 19.26 6.73 11.07
N GLU A 132 20.41 6.94 11.72
CA GLU A 132 21.30 8.06 11.40
C GLU A 132 21.92 7.93 10.00
N GLU A 133 22.15 6.69 9.54
CA GLU A 133 22.89 6.37 8.32
C GLU A 133 22.11 6.66 7.03
N ARG A 134 20.80 6.97 7.13
CA ARG A 134 19.94 7.24 5.97
C ARG A 134 18.85 8.27 6.27
N PRO A 135 18.32 8.97 5.24
CA PRO A 135 17.14 9.81 5.42
C PRO A 135 15.91 9.01 5.85
N ALA A 136 14.92 9.71 6.41
CA ALA A 136 13.63 9.15 6.80
C ALA A 136 12.95 8.54 5.57
N ARG A 137 12.44 7.32 5.71
CA ARG A 137 11.62 6.72 4.65
C ARG A 137 10.25 7.39 4.62
N ARG A 138 9.76 7.59 3.41
CA ARG A 138 8.42 8.10 3.12
C ARG A 138 7.73 7.18 2.13
N ILE A 139 7.11 6.13 2.64
CA ILE A 139 6.50 5.07 1.82
C ILE A 139 5.14 5.52 1.27
N GLY A 140 4.41 6.39 1.97
CA GLY A 140 3.11 6.89 1.55
C GLY A 140 3.15 7.61 0.21
N PHE A 141 4.15 8.47 -0.01
CA PHE A 141 4.31 9.15 -1.31
C PHE A 141 4.68 8.17 -2.44
N GLN A 142 5.53 7.18 -2.17
CA GLN A 142 5.90 6.16 -3.16
C GLN A 142 4.69 5.32 -3.56
N LEU A 143 3.88 4.91 -2.59
CA LEU A 143 2.65 4.16 -2.80
C LEU A 143 1.61 4.99 -3.56
N SER A 144 1.45 6.28 -3.23
CA SER A 144 0.55 7.17 -3.95
C SER A 144 0.96 7.38 -5.41
N GLU A 145 2.25 7.47 -5.71
CA GLU A 145 2.73 7.51 -7.09
C GLU A 145 2.48 6.18 -7.83
N LEU A 146 2.62 5.04 -7.14
CA LEU A 146 2.26 3.74 -7.70
C LEU A 146 0.77 3.69 -8.05
N VAL A 147 -0.11 4.11 -7.13
CA VAL A 147 -1.57 4.21 -7.36
C VAL A 147 -1.89 5.04 -8.59
N ARG A 148 -1.23 6.19 -8.79
CA ARG A 148 -1.44 7.04 -9.97
C ARG A 148 -1.02 6.35 -11.27
N LYS A 149 0.07 5.58 -11.25
CA LYS A 149 0.58 4.85 -12.43
C LYS A 149 -0.24 3.60 -12.76
N THR A 150 -0.81 2.94 -11.76
CA THR A 150 -1.63 1.73 -11.93
C THR A 150 -3.12 2.04 -12.06
N SER A 151 -3.50 3.31 -12.04
CA SER A 151 -4.84 3.75 -12.41
C SER A 151 -4.85 4.05 -13.90
N PRO A 152 -5.60 3.28 -14.73
CA PRO A 152 -5.93 3.77 -16.05
C PRO A 152 -6.68 5.10 -15.87
N GLY A 153 -6.27 6.11 -16.64
CA GLY A 153 -6.93 7.41 -16.66
C GLY A 153 -8.33 7.36 -17.25
#